data_AF-A0A0W0WVR1-F1
#
_entry.id   AF-A0A0W0WVR1-F1
#
_cell.length_a   1.000
_cell.length_b   1.000
_cell.length_c   1.000
_cell.angle_alpha   90.00
_cell.angle_beta   90.00
_cell.angle_gamma   90.00
#
_symmetry.space_group_name_H-M   'P 1'
#
loop_
_entity.id
_entity.type
_entity.pdbx_description
1 polymer ?
#
loop_
_entity_poly.entity_id
_entity_poly.type
_entity_poly.pdbx_seq_one_letter_code
_entity_poly.pdbx_strand_id
1 'polypeptide(L)'
;MVRIALTNQNSNSLYKTAIVDLSERTCLLNNEDKINLYYFKKLDFSHPLLSETLDHSPTNSYCYHFDDLADLWLLPRRIYGALIHNNNSADTKFTLSPSASFYKLKTIYQIPFSLDFHREAKERITVNQLNNIVSYFSDFQFQFQDKLVINTEFHYSDLPAEVDGDALYTKDEKLMKLLEQADDFETLELRYINHFIGFGVFARQNLSKGTCISFYYGKKKLKPQKMNYFFHPKLDSLNMGIDARECGNIARFINHAPDAKDCPPSFMTANLISISYNIFGIEVMAFFALRDIKKGDQLLFNYSKKYFDKLELFKFKLDGNLVNSNNEKLVDNREQKNASLRVFARNGIKQALFKLIKHYSLVVLTILVLVLVLHHLTFNTN
;
A
#
# COMPACT_ATOMS: atom_id res chain seq x y z
N MET A 1 23.72 -7.93 -14.34
CA MET A 1 24.80 -8.46 -13.47
C MET A 1 24.29 -8.33 -12.05
N VAL A 2 24.03 -9.45 -11.38
CA VAL A 2 23.54 -9.51 -10.00
C VAL A 2 24.66 -10.03 -9.11
N ARG A 3 25.04 -9.23 -8.11
CA ARG A 3 26.07 -9.53 -7.11
C ARG A 3 25.45 -9.69 -5.73
N ILE A 4 25.82 -10.73 -5.00
CA ILE A 4 25.31 -10.99 -3.64
C ILE A 4 26.45 -10.85 -2.65
N ALA A 5 26.35 -9.89 -1.73
CA ALA A 5 27.26 -9.75 -0.61
C ALA A 5 26.89 -10.72 0.52
N LEU A 6 27.87 -11.43 1.07
CA LEU A 6 27.69 -12.43 2.12
C LEU A 6 28.72 -12.22 3.23
N THR A 7 28.29 -12.35 4.49
CA THR A 7 29.20 -12.39 5.64
C THR A 7 29.42 -13.83 6.11
N ASN A 8 30.67 -14.22 6.34
CA ASN A 8 30.98 -15.56 6.82
C ASN A 8 30.55 -15.72 8.29
N GLN A 9 29.73 -16.72 8.58
CA GLN A 9 29.32 -17.08 9.93
C GLN A 9 30.36 -17.95 10.65
N ASN A 10 31.36 -18.50 9.95
CA ASN A 10 32.51 -19.10 10.59
C ASN A 10 33.54 -18.02 11.00
N SER A 11 33.53 -17.67 12.28
CA SER A 11 34.42 -16.67 12.87
C SER A 11 35.91 -17.02 12.77
N ASN A 12 36.26 -18.32 12.64
CA ASN A 12 37.64 -18.80 12.58
C ASN A 12 38.23 -18.79 11.16
N SER A 13 37.39 -18.65 10.14
CA SER A 13 37.85 -18.62 8.74
C SER A 13 38.65 -17.36 8.44
N LEU A 14 39.61 -17.46 7.52
CA LEU A 14 40.36 -16.32 6.99
C LEU A 14 39.49 -15.45 6.04
N TYR A 15 38.44 -16.03 5.47
CA TYR A 15 37.54 -15.34 4.55
C TYR A 15 36.35 -14.78 5.34
N LYS A 16 36.31 -13.47 5.56
CA LYS A 16 35.26 -12.81 6.36
C LYS A 16 34.06 -12.41 5.52
N THR A 17 34.29 -12.01 4.27
CA THR A 17 33.23 -11.57 3.35
C THR A 17 33.42 -12.18 1.97
N ALA A 18 32.32 -12.30 1.24
CA ALA A 18 32.27 -12.79 -0.12
C ALA A 18 31.27 -11.97 -0.95
N ILE A 19 31.65 -11.61 -2.17
CA ILE A 19 30.72 -11.07 -3.17
C ILE A 19 30.58 -12.10 -4.28
N VAL A 20 29.43 -12.77 -4.35
CA VAL A 20 29.12 -13.76 -5.37
C VAL A 20 28.59 -13.05 -6.61
N ASP A 21 29.32 -13.15 -7.73
CA ASP A 21 28.86 -12.71 -9.02
C ASP A 21 28.14 -13.84 -9.77
N LEU A 22 26.82 -13.68 -9.92
CA LEU A 22 25.99 -14.71 -10.54
C LEU A 22 26.17 -14.79 -12.06
N SER A 23 26.65 -13.74 -12.71
CA SER A 23 26.84 -13.68 -14.17
C SER A 23 28.19 -14.26 -14.59
N GLU A 24 29.25 -13.92 -13.88
CA GLU A 24 30.60 -14.41 -14.15
C GLU A 24 30.88 -15.76 -13.48
N ARG A 25 29.99 -16.21 -12.58
CA ARG A 25 30.15 -17.41 -11.76
C ARG A 25 31.45 -17.38 -10.95
N THR A 26 31.76 -16.21 -10.42
CA THR A 26 32.94 -15.97 -9.58
C THR A 26 32.53 -15.44 -8.21
N CYS A 27 33.46 -15.50 -7.27
CA CYS A 27 33.33 -14.91 -5.95
C CYS A 27 34.56 -14.06 -5.66
N LEU A 28 34.36 -12.83 -5.18
CA LEU A 28 35.41 -11.96 -4.67
C LEU A 28 35.46 -12.08 -3.15
N LEU A 29 36.57 -12.60 -2.61
CA LEU A 29 36.77 -12.85 -1.19
C LEU A 29 37.52 -11.68 -0.55
N ASN A 30 37.03 -11.20 0.60
CA ASN A 30 37.63 -10.08 1.35
C ASN A 30 37.94 -8.83 0.49
N ASN A 31 37.25 -8.67 -0.65
CA ASN A 31 37.51 -7.64 -1.68
C ASN A 31 38.87 -7.73 -2.41
N GLU A 32 39.55 -8.87 -2.36
CA GLU A 32 40.90 -9.04 -2.92
C GLU A 32 40.92 -10.17 -3.96
N ASP A 33 40.62 -11.40 -3.52
CA ASP A 33 40.82 -12.60 -4.33
C ASP A 33 39.56 -12.99 -5.10
N LYS A 34 39.65 -13.00 -6.43
CA LYS A 34 38.58 -13.48 -7.31
C LYS A 34 38.77 -14.96 -7.64
N ILE A 35 37.82 -15.79 -7.24
CA ILE A 35 37.85 -17.24 -7.48
C ILE A 35 36.59 -17.72 -8.21
N ASN A 36 36.63 -18.91 -8.81
CA ASN A 36 35.43 -19.52 -9.39
C ASN A 36 34.46 -19.96 -8.27
N LEU A 37 33.16 -19.76 -8.48
CA LEU A 37 32.10 -20.12 -7.52
C LEU A 37 32.10 -21.62 -7.18
N TYR A 38 32.54 -22.49 -8.09
CA TYR A 38 32.71 -23.92 -7.82
C TYR A 38 33.75 -24.19 -6.73
N TYR A 39 34.86 -23.46 -6.72
CA TYR A 39 35.90 -23.61 -5.69
C TYR A 39 35.51 -22.91 -4.39
N PHE A 40 34.77 -21.80 -4.46
CA PHE A 40 34.26 -21.08 -3.29
C PHE A 40 33.49 -22.00 -2.33
N LYS A 41 32.65 -22.89 -2.86
CA LYS A 41 31.86 -23.86 -2.07
C LYS A 41 32.70 -24.88 -1.30
N LYS A 42 34.00 -24.99 -1.59
CA LYS A 42 34.95 -25.89 -0.91
C LYS A 42 35.79 -25.17 0.14
N LEU A 43 35.72 -23.85 0.21
CA LEU A 43 36.42 -23.07 1.22
C LEU A 43 35.72 -23.20 2.57
N ASP A 44 36.44 -22.83 3.62
CA ASP A 44 35.89 -22.69 4.95
C ASP A 44 35.02 -21.41 5.05
N PHE A 45 33.93 -21.35 4.28
CA PHE A 45 32.99 -20.24 4.24
C PHE A 45 31.57 -20.73 4.48
N SER A 46 30.97 -20.27 5.57
CA SER A 46 29.62 -20.66 5.98
C SER A 46 28.68 -19.47 5.90
N HIS A 47 27.63 -19.59 5.08
CA HIS A 47 26.51 -18.65 5.07
C HIS A 47 25.23 -19.43 4.75
N PRO A 48 24.09 -19.19 5.42
CA PRO A 48 22.87 -19.98 5.27
C PRO A 48 22.36 -20.08 3.82
N LEU A 49 22.53 -19.00 3.04
CA LEU A 49 22.15 -18.97 1.62
C LEU A 49 22.87 -20.01 0.76
N LEU A 50 24.09 -20.41 1.13
CA LEU A 50 24.86 -21.43 0.40
C LEU A 50 24.38 -22.86 0.70
N SER A 51 23.56 -23.01 1.75
CA SER A 51 22.96 -24.27 2.19
C SER A 51 21.46 -24.36 1.93
N GLU A 52 20.86 -23.34 1.29
CA GLU A 52 19.43 -23.37 0.95
C GLU A 52 19.09 -24.55 0.04
N THR A 53 17.92 -25.14 0.26
CA THR A 53 17.50 -26.33 -0.46
C THR A 53 17.36 -26.07 -1.96
N LEU A 54 17.84 -27.03 -2.73
CA LEU A 54 17.87 -26.98 -4.18
C LEU A 54 16.52 -27.36 -4.78
N ASP A 55 15.79 -26.37 -5.28
CA ASP A 55 14.82 -26.65 -6.32
C ASP A 55 15.61 -26.84 -7.63
N HIS A 56 15.63 -28.06 -8.17
CA HIS A 56 16.22 -28.30 -9.48
C HIS A 56 15.16 -28.12 -10.55
N SER A 57 15.36 -27.15 -11.45
CA SER A 57 14.53 -26.96 -12.63
C SER A 57 15.34 -27.27 -13.89
N PRO A 58 14.92 -28.24 -14.73
CA PRO A 58 15.59 -28.53 -15.99
C PRO A 58 15.41 -27.42 -17.03
N THR A 59 14.44 -26.53 -16.84
CA THR A 59 14.05 -25.48 -17.80
C THR A 59 14.44 -24.07 -17.34
N ASN A 60 15.24 -23.94 -16.27
CA ASN A 60 15.54 -22.66 -15.61
C ASN A 60 14.28 -21.85 -15.24
N SER A 61 13.14 -22.53 -15.06
CA SER A 61 11.86 -21.92 -14.70
C SER A 61 11.41 -22.43 -13.35
N TYR A 62 11.15 -21.51 -12.42
CA TYR A 62 10.84 -21.79 -11.03
C TYR A 62 9.47 -21.25 -10.69
N CYS A 63 8.60 -22.13 -10.17
CA CYS A 63 7.25 -21.77 -9.76
C CYS A 63 7.14 -21.91 -8.25
N TYR A 64 6.96 -20.79 -7.54
CA TYR A 64 6.79 -20.76 -6.11
C TYR A 64 5.35 -20.42 -5.74
N HIS A 65 4.71 -21.37 -5.07
CA HIS A 65 3.40 -21.21 -4.45
C HIS A 65 3.56 -20.97 -2.96
N PHE A 66 2.70 -20.14 -2.39
CA PHE A 66 2.70 -19.81 -0.97
C PHE A 66 1.28 -19.66 -0.44
N ASP A 67 1.05 -20.16 0.77
CA ASP A 67 -0.28 -20.20 1.41
C ASP A 67 -0.43 -19.12 2.49
N ASP A 68 0.66 -18.69 3.09
CA ASP A 68 0.66 -17.69 4.16
C ASP A 68 1.88 -16.74 4.10
N LEU A 69 1.97 -15.84 5.10
CA LEU A 69 3.05 -14.87 5.18
C LEU A 69 4.41 -15.54 5.46
N ALA A 70 4.44 -16.63 6.23
CA ALA A 70 5.68 -17.33 6.54
C ALA A 70 6.33 -17.88 5.26
N ASP A 71 5.51 -18.48 4.38
CA ASP A 71 5.97 -18.92 3.06
C ASP A 71 6.44 -17.75 2.19
N LEU A 72 5.69 -16.64 2.17
CA LEU A 72 6.04 -15.44 1.39
C LEU A 72 7.42 -14.91 1.79
N TRP A 73 7.73 -14.90 3.09
CA TRP A 73 9.01 -14.44 3.62
C TRP A 73 10.20 -15.32 3.22
N LEU A 74 9.98 -16.57 2.83
CA LEU A 74 11.03 -17.48 2.36
C LEU A 74 11.38 -17.27 0.88
N LEU A 75 10.53 -16.59 0.11
CA LEU A 75 10.68 -16.48 -1.35
C LEU A 75 12.05 -15.93 -1.77
N PRO A 76 12.58 -14.82 -1.20
CA PRO A 76 13.87 -14.31 -1.63
C PRO A 76 15.01 -15.31 -1.42
N ARG A 77 14.99 -16.07 -0.32
CA ARG A 77 16.01 -17.10 -0.04
C ARG A 77 15.96 -18.21 -1.08
N ARG A 78 14.77 -18.69 -1.42
CA ARG A 78 14.58 -19.73 -2.46
C ARG A 78 15.08 -19.24 -3.82
N ILE A 79 14.73 -18.00 -4.19
CA ILE A 79 15.16 -17.37 -5.45
C ILE A 79 16.68 -17.26 -5.52
N TYR A 80 17.31 -16.63 -4.51
CA TYR A 80 18.76 -16.41 -4.53
C TYR A 80 19.56 -17.70 -4.33
N GLY A 81 19.07 -18.63 -3.52
CA GLY A 81 19.60 -19.99 -3.42
C GLY A 81 19.58 -20.68 -4.79
N ALA A 82 18.43 -20.73 -5.46
CA ALA A 82 18.33 -21.31 -6.79
C ALA A 82 19.36 -20.71 -7.78
N LEU A 83 19.56 -19.39 -7.77
CA LEU A 83 20.53 -18.72 -8.65
C LEU A 83 22.00 -19.05 -8.33
N ILE A 84 22.38 -19.15 -7.06
CA ILE A 84 23.75 -19.53 -6.67
C ILE A 84 24.06 -20.95 -7.14
N HIS A 85 23.07 -21.83 -7.11
CA HIS A 85 23.25 -23.23 -7.47
C HIS A 85 23.00 -23.55 -8.95
N ASN A 86 22.26 -22.71 -9.68
CA ASN A 86 22.04 -22.87 -11.11
C ASN A 86 23.28 -22.44 -11.91
N ASN A 87 23.73 -23.27 -12.86
CA ASN A 87 24.87 -22.97 -13.72
C ASN A 87 24.54 -21.97 -14.85
N ASN A 88 23.26 -21.83 -15.23
CA ASN A 88 22.83 -20.85 -16.23
C ASN A 88 21.76 -19.90 -15.64
N SER A 89 22.21 -18.88 -14.91
CA SER A 89 21.36 -17.90 -14.23
C SER A 89 20.71 -16.90 -15.19
N ALA A 90 21.31 -16.60 -16.35
CA ALA A 90 20.89 -15.51 -17.23
C ALA A 90 19.47 -15.67 -17.79
N ASP A 91 19.09 -16.90 -18.13
CA ASP A 91 17.76 -17.22 -18.69
C ASP A 91 16.74 -17.62 -17.60
N THR A 92 17.10 -17.48 -16.32
CA THR A 92 16.24 -17.94 -15.23
C THR A 92 14.99 -17.09 -15.09
N LYS A 93 13.86 -17.78 -14.94
CA LYS A 93 12.52 -17.23 -14.81
C LYS A 93 11.88 -17.68 -13.50
N PHE A 94 11.22 -16.75 -12.81
CA PHE A 94 10.51 -16.99 -11.57
C PHE A 94 9.05 -16.60 -11.69
N THR A 95 8.17 -17.49 -11.26
CA THR A 95 6.73 -17.26 -11.14
C THR A 95 6.33 -17.41 -9.68
N LEU A 96 5.82 -16.33 -9.09
CA LEU A 96 5.38 -16.28 -7.70
C LEU A 96 3.86 -16.18 -7.69
N SER A 97 3.18 -17.07 -6.98
CA SER A 97 1.72 -17.11 -6.99
C SER A 97 1.15 -17.48 -5.63
N PRO A 98 0.34 -16.60 -5.01
CA PRO A 98 -0.38 -16.92 -3.78
C PRO A 98 -1.47 -17.95 -4.10
N SER A 99 -1.75 -18.82 -3.15
CA SER A 99 -2.93 -19.68 -3.23
C SER A 99 -4.22 -18.90 -2.90
N ALA A 100 -5.37 -19.55 -3.07
CA ALA A 100 -6.66 -18.96 -2.69
C ALA A 100 -6.78 -18.70 -1.18
N SER A 101 -6.09 -19.47 -0.33
CA SER A 101 -6.13 -19.29 1.13
C SER A 101 -5.38 -18.03 1.57
N PHE A 102 -4.33 -17.63 0.85
CA PHE A 102 -3.54 -16.44 1.15
C PHE A 102 -4.37 -15.14 1.11
N TYR A 103 -5.36 -15.07 0.22
CA TYR A 103 -6.28 -13.92 0.09
C TYR A 103 -7.29 -13.81 1.23
N LYS A 104 -7.32 -14.76 2.18
CA LYS A 104 -8.12 -14.61 3.39
C LYS A 104 -7.57 -13.45 4.23
N LEU A 105 -8.46 -12.52 4.54
CA LEU A 105 -8.20 -11.42 5.46
C LEU A 105 -7.90 -11.96 6.85
N LYS A 106 -7.11 -11.21 7.64
CA LYS A 106 -6.77 -11.55 9.02
C LYS A 106 -8.01 -11.58 9.93
N THR A 107 -9.02 -10.78 9.61
CA THR A 107 -10.27 -10.69 10.36
C THR A 107 -11.43 -10.26 9.47
N ILE A 108 -12.64 -10.30 10.04
CA ILE A 108 -13.83 -9.71 9.43
C ILE A 108 -13.88 -8.24 9.80
N TYR A 109 -13.62 -7.37 8.84
CA TYR A 109 -13.57 -5.93 9.08
C TYR A 109 -14.96 -5.27 9.01
N GLN A 110 -15.20 -4.39 9.98
CA GLN A 110 -16.30 -3.43 10.00
C GLN A 110 -15.72 -2.02 10.06
N ILE A 111 -15.62 -1.38 8.91
CA ILE A 111 -14.87 -0.14 8.70
C ILE A 111 -15.77 1.04 9.08
N PRO A 112 -15.45 1.84 10.12
CA PRO A 112 -16.21 3.04 10.40
C PRO A 112 -16.13 4.00 9.22
N PHE A 113 -17.30 4.44 8.75
CA PHE A 113 -17.45 5.23 7.55
C PHE A 113 -18.31 6.48 7.76
N SER A 114 -17.91 7.59 7.12
CA SER A 114 -18.69 8.82 7.05
C SER A 114 -18.80 9.35 5.63
N LEU A 115 -20.01 9.78 5.25
CA LEU A 115 -20.28 10.55 4.02
C LEU A 115 -20.00 12.05 4.17
N ASP A 116 -19.56 12.50 5.34
CA ASP A 116 -19.23 13.88 5.64
C ASP A 116 -17.86 13.90 6.33
N PHE A 117 -16.84 14.36 5.62
CA PHE A 117 -15.47 14.34 6.12
C PHE A 117 -15.23 15.25 7.33
N HIS A 118 -16.16 16.16 7.66
CA HIS A 118 -16.11 16.94 8.89
C HIS A 118 -16.75 16.25 10.09
N ARG A 119 -17.43 15.12 9.90
CA ARG A 119 -18.15 14.39 10.95
C ARG A 119 -17.58 13.01 11.16
N GLU A 120 -17.48 12.61 12.43
CA GLU A 120 -17.09 11.25 12.80
C GLU A 120 -18.04 10.20 12.22
N ALA A 121 -17.50 9.01 11.94
CA ALA A 121 -18.27 7.91 11.42
C ALA A 121 -19.25 7.36 12.47
N LYS A 122 -20.54 7.38 12.12
CA LYS A 122 -21.65 6.79 12.90
C LYS A 122 -22.13 5.45 12.36
N GLU A 123 -21.69 5.08 11.17
CA GLU A 123 -22.00 3.80 10.54
C GLU A 123 -20.72 3.02 10.25
N ARG A 124 -20.86 1.71 10.05
CA ARG A 124 -19.78 0.82 9.64
C ARG A 124 -20.14 0.18 8.31
N ILE A 125 -19.13 -0.07 7.49
CA ILE A 125 -19.26 -0.73 6.20
C ILE A 125 -18.40 -1.99 6.18
N THR A 126 -18.84 -2.98 5.42
CA THR A 126 -18.07 -4.20 5.18
C THR A 126 -17.00 -3.95 4.13
N VAL A 127 -15.99 -4.82 4.08
CA VAL A 127 -14.99 -4.83 2.99
C VAL A 127 -15.63 -4.96 1.62
N ASN A 128 -16.67 -5.79 1.47
CA ASN A 128 -17.35 -5.93 0.18
C ASN A 128 -18.00 -4.61 -0.28
N GLN A 129 -18.61 -3.87 0.65
CA GLN A 129 -19.14 -2.54 0.34
C GLN A 129 -18.03 -1.58 -0.06
N LEU A 130 -16.91 -1.54 0.67
CA LEU A 130 -15.76 -0.71 0.31
C LEU A 130 -15.23 -1.06 -1.09
N ASN A 131 -15.02 -2.34 -1.38
CA ASN A 131 -14.55 -2.83 -2.67
C ASN A 131 -15.43 -2.33 -3.81
N ASN A 132 -16.74 -2.56 -3.73
CA ASN A 132 -17.68 -2.15 -4.77
C ASN A 132 -17.73 -0.63 -4.96
N ILE A 133 -17.69 0.13 -3.86
CA ILE A 133 -17.70 1.60 -3.89
C ILE A 133 -16.43 2.11 -4.58
N VAL A 134 -15.26 1.65 -4.16
CA VAL A 134 -13.98 2.11 -4.72
C VAL A 134 -13.84 1.68 -6.17
N SER A 135 -14.25 0.46 -6.50
CA SER A 135 -14.25 -0.03 -7.88
C SER A 135 -15.10 0.85 -8.79
N TYR A 136 -16.28 1.27 -8.31
CA TYR A 136 -17.15 2.16 -9.08
C TYR A 136 -16.49 3.51 -9.36
N PHE A 137 -15.78 4.09 -8.39
CA PHE A 137 -15.16 5.41 -8.55
C PHE A 137 -13.83 5.40 -9.32
N SER A 138 -13.20 4.23 -9.50
CA SER A 138 -11.80 4.17 -9.95
C SER A 138 -11.59 3.57 -11.35
N ASP A 139 -12.66 3.18 -12.06
CA ASP A 139 -12.61 2.48 -13.35
C ASP A 139 -11.77 1.18 -13.35
N PHE A 140 -11.48 0.62 -12.18
CA PHE A 140 -10.78 -0.66 -12.00
C PHE A 140 -11.37 -1.44 -10.85
N GLN A 141 -11.16 -2.76 -10.82
CA GLN A 141 -11.60 -3.58 -9.69
C GLN A 141 -10.64 -3.41 -8.51
N PHE A 142 -11.16 -2.91 -7.39
CA PHE A 142 -10.44 -2.77 -6.15
C PHE A 142 -10.75 -3.94 -5.19
N GLN A 143 -9.70 -4.47 -4.58
CA GLN A 143 -9.76 -5.50 -3.56
C GLN A 143 -9.01 -5.05 -2.30
N PHE A 144 -9.74 -4.86 -1.21
CA PHE A 144 -9.13 -4.66 0.10
C PHE A 144 -8.29 -5.89 0.48
N GLN A 145 -7.05 -5.65 0.91
CA GLN A 145 -6.15 -6.68 1.40
C GLN A 145 -5.29 -6.13 2.53
N ASP A 146 -5.19 -6.89 3.63
CA ASP A 146 -4.50 -6.49 4.86
C ASP A 146 -3.11 -7.14 5.02
N LYS A 147 -2.54 -7.56 3.89
CA LYS A 147 -1.23 -8.21 3.75
C LYS A 147 -0.60 -7.79 2.43
N LEU A 148 0.72 -7.90 2.36
CA LEU A 148 1.45 -7.74 1.10
C LEU A 148 1.18 -8.94 0.18
N VAL A 149 0.98 -8.70 -1.11
CA VAL A 149 0.72 -9.77 -2.11
C VAL A 149 1.82 -9.76 -3.15
N ILE A 150 2.39 -10.93 -3.46
CA ILE A 150 3.33 -11.10 -4.58
C ILE A 150 2.73 -12.08 -5.59
N ASN A 151 2.21 -11.57 -6.70
CA ASN A 151 1.65 -12.41 -7.75
C ASN A 151 2.17 -11.92 -9.09
N THR A 152 3.36 -12.41 -9.47
CA THR A 152 4.10 -11.88 -10.61
C THR A 152 5.03 -12.93 -11.19
N GLU A 153 5.40 -12.68 -12.42
CA GLU A 153 6.45 -13.37 -13.14
C GLU A 153 7.59 -12.37 -13.39
N PHE A 154 8.84 -12.82 -13.30
CA PHE A 154 10.02 -11.99 -13.58
C PHE A 154 11.24 -12.84 -13.96
N HIS A 155 12.26 -12.19 -14.51
CA HIS A 155 13.50 -12.81 -14.95
C HIS A 155 14.69 -12.40 -14.07
N TYR A 156 15.79 -13.13 -14.18
CA TYR A 156 17.08 -12.76 -13.57
C TYR A 156 17.48 -11.31 -13.84
N SER A 157 17.21 -10.80 -15.05
CA SER A 157 17.52 -9.43 -15.45
C SER A 157 16.72 -8.35 -14.71
N ASP A 158 15.61 -8.72 -14.06
CA ASP A 158 14.76 -7.78 -13.31
C ASP A 158 15.23 -7.57 -11.86
N LEU A 159 16.09 -8.47 -11.35
CA LEU A 159 16.66 -8.41 -10.01
C LEU A 159 17.62 -7.21 -9.85
N PRO A 160 17.79 -6.70 -8.63
CA PRO A 160 18.72 -5.60 -8.39
C PRO A 160 20.17 -6.04 -8.66
N ALA A 161 21.00 -5.08 -9.08
CA ALA A 161 22.40 -5.37 -9.45
C ALA A 161 23.26 -5.81 -8.26
N GLU A 162 22.88 -5.39 -7.05
CA GLU A 162 23.53 -5.76 -5.79
C GLU A 162 22.46 -6.14 -4.76
N VAL A 163 22.75 -7.16 -3.98
CA VAL A 163 21.88 -7.71 -2.93
C VAL A 163 22.74 -7.97 -1.70
N ASP A 164 22.26 -7.52 -0.55
CA ASP A 164 22.78 -7.97 0.73
C ASP A 164 22.14 -9.34 1.07
N GLY A 165 22.95 -10.40 1.01
CA GLY A 165 22.52 -11.76 1.32
C GLY A 165 22.22 -11.99 2.80
N ASP A 166 22.81 -11.20 3.70
CA ASP A 166 22.54 -11.28 5.14
C ASP A 166 21.12 -10.72 5.45
N ALA A 167 20.69 -9.70 4.69
CA ALA A 167 19.35 -9.13 4.79
C ALA A 167 18.23 -10.16 4.50
N LEU A 168 18.50 -11.21 3.72
CA LEU A 168 17.55 -12.29 3.45
C LEU A 168 17.21 -13.12 4.70
N TYR A 169 18.02 -13.04 5.75
CA TYR A 169 17.83 -13.72 7.04
C TYR A 169 17.52 -12.77 8.18
N THR A 170 17.56 -11.47 7.93
CA THR A 170 17.28 -10.45 8.94
C THR A 170 15.79 -10.35 9.21
N LYS A 171 15.41 -10.46 10.49
CA LYS A 171 14.05 -10.22 10.98
C LYS A 171 14.05 -9.25 12.14
N ASP A 172 12.98 -8.46 12.22
CA ASP A 172 12.63 -7.70 13.40
C ASP A 172 11.37 -8.32 14.02
N GLU A 173 11.53 -8.98 15.17
CA GLU A 173 10.44 -9.66 15.89
C GLU A 173 9.31 -8.71 16.28
N LYS A 174 9.62 -7.45 16.60
CA LYS A 174 8.59 -6.45 16.93
C LYS A 174 7.80 -6.09 15.68
N LEU A 175 8.51 -5.87 14.56
CA LEU A 175 7.89 -5.53 13.29
C LEU A 175 7.03 -6.68 12.75
N MET A 176 7.50 -7.92 12.88
CA MET A 176 6.74 -9.13 12.50
C MET A 176 5.42 -9.22 13.26
N LYS A 177 5.44 -8.99 14.58
CA LYS A 177 4.21 -8.92 15.39
C LYS A 177 3.25 -7.82 14.92
N LEU A 178 3.77 -6.66 14.52
CA LEU A 178 2.94 -5.58 13.96
C LEU A 178 2.36 -5.96 12.59
N LEU A 179 3.10 -6.68 11.74
CA LEU A 179 2.63 -7.17 10.45
C LEU A 179 1.54 -8.24 10.56
N GLU A 180 1.51 -9.00 11.66
CA GLU A 180 0.45 -9.98 11.92
C GLU A 180 -0.86 -9.33 12.35
N GLN A 181 -0.81 -8.10 12.87
CA GLN A 181 -1.99 -7.38 13.31
C GLN A 181 -2.89 -6.98 12.14
N ALA A 182 -4.19 -7.06 12.37
CA ALA A 182 -5.21 -6.50 11.49
C ALA A 182 -5.15 -4.96 11.50
N ASP A 183 -5.68 -4.31 10.46
CA ASP A 183 -5.84 -2.85 10.49
C ASP A 183 -6.75 -2.43 11.65
N ASP A 184 -6.34 -1.38 12.36
CA ASP A 184 -7.02 -0.92 13.57
C ASP A 184 -8.16 0.06 13.25
N PHE A 185 -9.33 -0.50 12.99
CA PHE A 185 -10.57 0.26 12.75
C PHE A 185 -11.30 0.67 14.05
N GLU A 186 -10.72 0.44 15.22
CA GLU A 186 -11.19 1.06 16.45
C GLU A 186 -10.60 2.47 16.60
N THR A 187 -9.36 2.67 16.16
CA THR A 187 -8.66 3.95 16.23
C THR A 187 -8.70 4.76 14.93
N LEU A 188 -9.05 4.13 13.81
CA LEU A 188 -9.14 4.75 12.49
C LEU A 188 -10.54 4.70 11.89
N GLU A 189 -10.86 5.68 11.05
CA GLU A 189 -12.07 5.68 10.23
C GLU A 189 -11.82 6.21 8.82
N LEU A 190 -12.68 5.81 7.89
CA LEU A 190 -12.69 6.30 6.53
C LEU A 190 -13.77 7.36 6.37
N ARG A 191 -13.45 8.48 5.73
CA ARG A 191 -14.47 9.49 5.36
C ARG A 191 -14.38 9.82 3.88
N TYR A 192 -15.53 9.93 3.22
CA TYR A 192 -15.61 10.45 1.86
C TYR A 192 -15.49 11.97 1.86
N ILE A 193 -14.54 12.50 1.10
CA ILE A 193 -14.22 13.93 1.00
C ILE A 193 -15.02 14.54 -0.15
N ASN A 194 -14.71 14.16 -1.39
CA ASN A 194 -15.35 14.63 -2.61
C ASN A 194 -14.93 13.76 -3.81
N HIS A 195 -15.44 14.03 -5.01
CA HIS A 195 -15.13 13.28 -6.23
C HIS A 195 -13.71 13.50 -6.76
N PHE A 196 -13.01 14.56 -6.32
CA PHE A 196 -11.67 14.90 -6.80
C PHE A 196 -10.59 14.01 -6.17
N ILE A 197 -10.70 13.76 -4.85
CA ILE A 197 -9.71 12.99 -4.08
C ILE A 197 -10.28 11.68 -3.51
N GLY A 198 -11.60 11.53 -3.51
CA GLY A 198 -12.28 10.35 -2.99
C GLY A 198 -12.32 10.35 -1.48
N PHE A 199 -11.49 9.53 -0.85
CA PHE A 199 -11.55 9.24 0.58
C PHE A 199 -10.34 9.82 1.34
N GLY A 200 -10.48 9.94 2.65
CA GLY A 200 -9.38 10.18 3.58
C GLY A 200 -9.49 9.28 4.81
N VAL A 201 -8.36 9.05 5.47
CA VAL A 201 -8.29 8.34 6.76
C VAL A 201 -8.23 9.36 7.89
N PHE A 202 -9.00 9.12 8.95
CA PHE A 202 -9.12 10.04 10.09
C PHE A 202 -8.94 9.28 11.41
N ALA A 203 -8.41 9.97 12.42
CA ALA A 203 -8.27 9.42 13.75
C ALA A 203 -9.61 9.43 14.50
N ARG A 204 -10.01 8.30 15.10
CA ARG A 204 -11.19 8.18 15.98
C ARG A 204 -10.91 8.52 17.44
N GLN A 205 -9.64 8.60 17.80
CA GLN A 205 -9.14 8.96 19.12
C GLN A 205 -7.85 9.75 19.01
N ASN A 206 -7.33 10.24 20.15
CA ASN A 206 -6.00 10.84 20.16
C ASN A 206 -4.95 9.75 19.94
N LEU A 207 -3.96 10.03 19.08
CA LEU A 207 -2.84 9.14 18.79
C LEU A 207 -1.55 9.83 19.21
N SER A 208 -0.71 9.13 19.96
CA SER A 208 0.57 9.65 20.42
C SER A 208 1.61 9.67 19.29
N LYS A 209 2.54 10.61 19.36
CA LYS A 209 3.74 10.61 18.52
C LYS A 209 4.46 9.25 18.60
N GLY A 210 4.91 8.75 17.45
CA GLY A 210 5.63 7.49 17.34
C GLY A 210 4.75 6.24 17.31
N THR A 211 3.43 6.37 17.44
CA THR A 211 2.51 5.25 17.24
C THR A 211 2.55 4.77 15.78
N CYS A 212 2.70 3.45 15.58
CA CYS A 212 2.52 2.81 14.29
C CYS A 212 1.04 2.85 13.92
N ILE A 213 0.72 3.48 12.79
CA ILE A 213 -0.65 3.69 12.33
C ILE A 213 -1.14 2.50 11.51
N SER A 214 -0.40 2.15 10.46
CA SER A 214 -0.73 1.06 9.55
C SER A 214 0.46 0.82 8.63
N PHE A 215 0.58 -0.41 8.13
CA PHE A 215 1.46 -0.70 7.01
C PHE A 215 0.76 -0.32 5.70
N TYR A 216 1.55 0.10 4.71
CA TYR A 216 1.06 0.28 3.35
C TYR A 216 1.08 -1.06 2.62
N TYR A 217 -0.08 -1.70 2.54
CA TYR A 217 -0.21 -2.96 1.81
C TYR A 217 -0.67 -2.75 0.38
N GLY A 218 -0.24 -3.66 -0.47
CA GLY A 218 -0.67 -3.77 -1.86
C GLY A 218 0.02 -4.92 -2.56
N LYS A 219 0.02 -4.87 -3.89
CA LYS A 219 0.69 -5.88 -4.71
C LYS A 219 2.12 -5.46 -5.02
N LYS A 220 3.08 -6.35 -4.77
CA LYS A 220 4.48 -6.15 -5.21
C LYS A 220 4.55 -6.24 -6.73
N LYS A 221 5.13 -5.22 -7.36
CA LYS A 221 5.29 -5.12 -8.82
C LYS A 221 6.64 -4.50 -9.16
N LEU A 222 7.27 -5.00 -10.22
CA LEU A 222 8.45 -4.37 -10.83
C LEU A 222 8.08 -3.04 -11.50
N LYS A 223 6.95 -3.04 -12.23
CA LYS A 223 6.47 -1.89 -12.99
C LYS A 223 4.97 -1.69 -12.73
N PRO A 224 4.56 -0.56 -12.12
CA PRO A 224 3.14 -0.26 -11.94
C PRO A 224 2.53 0.22 -13.26
N GLN A 225 1.21 0.06 -13.39
CA GLN A 225 0.48 0.65 -14.52
C GLN A 225 0.38 2.19 -14.40
N LYS A 226 0.24 2.68 -13.16
CA LYS A 226 0.15 4.11 -12.80
C LYS A 226 0.89 4.35 -11.49
N MET A 227 1.47 5.53 -11.34
CA MET A 227 2.31 5.86 -10.17
C MET A 227 1.53 6.31 -8.94
N ASN A 228 0.23 6.60 -9.08
CA ASN A 228 -0.58 7.28 -8.06
C ASN A 228 -0.68 6.53 -6.71
N TYR A 229 -0.41 5.23 -6.69
CA TYR A 229 -0.46 4.36 -5.50
C TYR A 229 0.79 3.48 -5.38
N PHE A 230 1.91 3.91 -5.97
CA PHE A 230 3.12 3.10 -6.04
C PHE A 230 4.23 3.64 -5.14
N PHE A 231 4.68 2.83 -4.19
CA PHE A 231 5.93 3.06 -3.48
C PHE A 231 7.06 2.36 -4.21
N HIS A 232 8.03 3.16 -4.67
CA HIS A 232 9.25 2.65 -5.27
C HIS A 232 10.07 1.83 -4.27
N PRO A 233 10.67 0.71 -4.70
CA PRO A 233 11.58 -0.04 -3.85
C PRO A 233 12.86 0.75 -3.61
N LYS A 234 13.37 0.66 -2.38
CA LYS A 234 14.67 1.18 -1.94
C LYS A 234 15.54 0.06 -1.35
N LEU A 235 14.91 -0.88 -0.65
CA LEU A 235 15.58 -1.95 0.10
C LEU A 235 15.14 -3.35 -0.34
N ASP A 236 14.26 -3.44 -1.33
CA ASP A 236 13.67 -4.71 -1.77
C ASP A 236 14.66 -5.55 -2.58
N SER A 237 14.94 -6.76 -2.11
CA SER A 237 15.87 -7.68 -2.78
C SER A 237 15.30 -8.26 -4.07
N LEU A 238 14.00 -8.12 -4.35
CA LEU A 238 13.40 -8.53 -5.62
C LEU A 238 13.15 -7.34 -6.56
N ASN A 239 13.62 -6.14 -6.19
CA ASN A 239 13.42 -4.90 -6.93
C ASN A 239 11.93 -4.58 -7.19
N MET A 240 11.03 -5.01 -6.31
CA MET A 240 9.59 -4.80 -6.45
C MET A 240 9.09 -3.69 -5.53
N GLY A 241 8.39 -2.71 -6.09
CA GLY A 241 7.66 -1.69 -5.31
C GLY A 241 6.28 -2.16 -4.88
N ILE A 242 5.62 -1.41 -4.00
CA ILE A 242 4.27 -1.72 -3.50
C ILE A 242 3.24 -0.89 -4.28
N ASP A 243 2.39 -1.55 -5.08
CA ASP A 243 1.28 -0.94 -5.82
C ASP A 243 -0.05 -1.20 -5.10
N ALA A 244 -0.64 -0.15 -4.51
CA ALA A 244 -1.92 -0.25 -3.82
C ALA A 244 -3.14 0.15 -4.69
N ARG A 245 -2.97 0.27 -6.02
CA ARG A 245 -4.05 0.74 -6.90
C ARG A 245 -5.25 -0.21 -6.87
N GLU A 246 -5.06 -1.44 -7.33
CA GLU A 246 -6.11 -2.47 -7.47
C GLU A 246 -6.28 -3.31 -6.20
N CYS A 247 -5.24 -3.38 -5.36
CA CYS A 247 -5.24 -4.19 -4.15
C CYS A 247 -4.49 -3.45 -3.06
N GLY A 248 -5.09 -3.23 -1.90
CA GLY A 248 -4.42 -2.54 -0.79
C GLY A 248 -5.32 -2.36 0.43
N ASN A 249 -4.76 -1.83 1.51
CA ASN A 249 -5.46 -1.68 2.78
C ASN A 249 -5.90 -0.23 3.04
N ILE A 250 -6.27 0.10 4.28
CA ILE A 250 -6.73 1.45 4.64
C ILE A 250 -5.68 2.54 4.36
N ALA A 251 -4.39 2.20 4.44
CA ALA A 251 -3.30 3.16 4.27
C ALA A 251 -3.24 3.77 2.86
N ARG A 252 -3.81 3.12 1.85
CA ARG A 252 -3.91 3.65 0.47
C ARG A 252 -4.74 4.93 0.36
N PHE A 253 -5.62 5.17 1.34
CA PHE A 253 -6.52 6.33 1.38
C PHE A 253 -5.96 7.48 2.23
N ILE A 254 -4.73 7.36 2.75
CA ILE A 254 -4.07 8.45 3.48
C ILE A 254 -3.61 9.48 2.46
N ASN A 255 -4.14 10.70 2.55
CA ASN A 255 -3.89 11.73 1.56
C ASN A 255 -2.56 12.44 1.75
N HIS A 256 -2.19 13.21 0.74
CA HIS A 256 -0.99 14.04 0.77
C HIS A 256 -1.14 15.26 1.68
N ALA A 257 -0.09 15.59 2.42
CA ALA A 257 0.23 16.95 2.82
C ALA A 257 1.75 17.18 2.82
N PRO A 258 2.23 18.41 2.55
CA PRO A 258 3.66 18.73 2.61
C PRO A 258 4.19 18.74 4.05
N ASP A 259 5.51 18.67 4.19
CA ASP A 259 6.17 18.84 5.48
C ASP A 259 5.98 20.26 6.01
N ALA A 260 6.00 20.43 7.34
CA ALA A 260 5.74 21.73 7.96
C ALA A 260 6.69 22.85 7.52
N LYS A 261 7.94 22.50 7.18
CA LYS A 261 8.95 23.44 6.67
C LYS A 261 8.64 24.00 5.28
N ASP A 262 7.87 23.26 4.47
CA ASP A 262 7.61 23.57 3.06
C ASP A 262 6.17 24.09 2.85
N CYS A 263 5.43 24.32 3.94
CA CYS A 263 3.99 24.58 3.92
C CYS A 263 3.63 25.95 4.53
N PRO A 264 2.88 26.80 3.83
CA PRO A 264 2.37 28.04 4.42
C PRO A 264 1.46 27.74 5.63
N PRO A 265 1.43 28.61 6.67
CA PRO A 265 0.67 28.36 7.90
C PRO A 265 -0.83 28.12 7.71
N SER A 266 -1.42 28.52 6.58
CA SER A 266 -2.85 28.36 6.28
C SER A 266 -3.26 26.96 5.83
N PHE A 267 -2.33 26.02 5.73
CA PHE A 267 -2.57 24.66 5.23
C PHE A 267 -2.21 23.60 6.25
N MET A 268 -2.84 22.44 6.13
CA MET A 268 -2.46 21.26 6.89
C MET A 268 -1.08 20.76 6.44
N THR A 269 -0.34 20.21 7.38
CA THR A 269 0.97 19.60 7.16
C THR A 269 0.89 18.10 7.40
N ALA A 270 1.83 17.35 6.85
CA ALA A 270 2.00 15.94 7.17
C ALA A 270 2.04 15.75 8.70
N ASN A 271 1.27 14.78 9.18
CA ASN A 271 1.30 14.30 10.56
C ASN A 271 1.78 12.86 10.65
N LEU A 272 2.05 12.21 9.52
CA LEU A 272 2.66 10.89 9.41
C LEU A 272 4.01 10.92 8.68
N ILE A 273 4.87 9.98 9.05
CA ILE A 273 6.09 9.63 8.31
C ILE A 273 6.01 8.19 7.83
N SER A 274 6.48 7.95 6.63
CA SER A 274 6.60 6.62 6.03
C SER A 274 8.02 6.09 6.26
N ILE A 275 8.16 4.89 6.82
CA ILE A 275 9.45 4.23 7.07
C ILE A 275 9.48 2.88 6.35
N SER A 276 10.49 2.68 5.52
CA SER A 276 10.79 1.40 4.87
C SER A 276 11.54 0.48 5.83
N TYR A 277 11.15 -0.78 5.88
CA TYR A 277 11.88 -1.83 6.57
C TYR A 277 12.15 -2.99 5.60
N ASN A 278 13.30 -3.64 5.76
CA ASN A 278 13.59 -4.89 5.09
C ASN A 278 13.28 -6.05 6.05
N ILE A 279 12.48 -7.00 5.60
CA ILE A 279 12.18 -8.24 6.33
C ILE A 279 12.46 -9.39 5.39
N PHE A 280 13.50 -10.16 5.69
CA PHE A 280 13.91 -11.30 4.88
C PHE A 280 14.12 -10.94 3.40
N GLY A 281 14.67 -9.77 3.12
CA GLY A 281 14.86 -9.26 1.77
C GLY A 281 13.65 -8.52 1.18
N ILE A 282 12.45 -8.64 1.76
CA ILE A 282 11.26 -7.99 1.23
C ILE A 282 11.06 -6.63 1.93
N GLU A 283 10.93 -5.58 1.12
CA GLU A 283 10.63 -4.25 1.64
C GLU A 283 9.15 -4.10 1.96
N VAL A 284 8.88 -3.69 3.21
CA VAL A 284 7.58 -3.26 3.71
C VAL A 284 7.63 -1.79 4.11
N MET A 285 6.49 -1.12 4.08
CA MET A 285 6.35 0.30 4.40
C MET A 285 5.37 0.48 5.55
N ALA A 286 5.76 1.21 6.59
CA ALA A 286 4.91 1.52 7.74
C ALA A 286 4.76 3.04 7.94
N PHE A 287 3.58 3.46 8.36
CA PHE A 287 3.33 4.85 8.76
C PHE A 287 3.37 5.01 10.27
N PHE A 288 4.06 6.05 10.73
CA PHE A 288 4.14 6.43 12.13
C PHE A 288 3.68 7.86 12.33
N ALA A 289 3.04 8.14 13.47
CA ALA A 289 2.68 9.50 13.85
C ALA A 289 3.93 10.35 14.11
N LEU A 290 4.11 11.44 13.35
CA LEU A 290 5.22 12.40 13.51
C LEU A 290 5.09 13.27 14.77
N ARG A 291 3.85 13.44 15.22
CA ARG A 291 3.43 14.26 16.36
C ARG A 291 2.15 13.67 16.95
N ASP A 292 1.71 14.18 18.09
CA ASP A 292 0.39 13.83 18.60
C ASP A 292 -0.70 14.27 17.59
N ILE A 293 -1.65 13.38 17.34
CA ILE A 293 -2.76 13.57 16.40
C ILE A 293 -4.05 13.55 17.20
N LYS A 294 -4.89 14.56 17.03
CA LYS A 294 -6.15 14.67 17.80
C LYS A 294 -7.23 13.79 17.17
N LYS A 295 -8.18 13.36 18.00
CA LYS A 295 -9.44 12.78 17.51
C LYS A 295 -10.05 13.70 16.45
N GLY A 296 -10.40 13.13 15.31
CA GLY A 296 -11.04 13.80 14.19
C GLY A 296 -10.09 14.41 13.17
N ASP A 297 -8.77 14.45 13.43
CA ASP A 297 -7.77 14.90 12.48
C ASP A 297 -7.66 13.92 11.30
N GLN A 298 -7.46 14.45 10.10
CA GLN A 298 -7.11 13.66 8.93
C GLN A 298 -5.65 13.19 9.04
N LEU A 299 -5.40 11.94 8.68
CA LEU A 299 -4.07 11.39 8.56
C LEU A 299 -3.47 11.76 7.21
N LEU A 300 -2.28 12.34 7.22
CA LEU A 300 -1.65 12.96 6.06
C LEU A 300 -0.15 12.67 6.04
N PHE A 301 0.39 12.31 4.88
CA PHE A 301 1.83 12.11 4.69
C PHE A 301 2.36 12.82 3.45
N ASN A 302 3.66 13.05 3.40
CA ASN A 302 4.31 13.68 2.26
C ASN A 302 4.56 12.66 1.14
N TYR A 303 3.88 12.81 0.00
CA TYR A 303 4.01 11.93 -1.17
C TYR A 303 5.31 12.20 -1.94
N SER A 304 6.09 13.21 -1.54
CA SER A 304 7.24 13.79 -2.24
C SER A 304 6.87 14.58 -3.50
N LYS A 305 7.77 15.49 -3.89
CA LYS A 305 7.61 16.32 -5.09
C LYS A 305 7.46 15.51 -6.38
N LYS A 306 8.22 14.42 -6.51
CA LYS A 306 8.24 13.53 -7.69
C LYS A 306 6.86 12.97 -8.03
N TYR A 307 6.00 12.78 -7.04
CA TYR A 307 4.62 12.33 -7.25
C TYR A 307 3.81 13.32 -8.10
N PHE A 308 4.03 14.61 -7.90
CA PHE A 308 3.26 15.70 -8.52
C PHE A 308 3.85 16.21 -9.83
N ASP A 309 4.90 15.58 -10.37
CA ASP A 309 5.52 16.02 -11.64
C ASP A 309 4.53 16.04 -12.81
N LYS A 310 3.50 15.18 -12.77
CA LYS A 310 2.45 15.06 -13.81
C LYS A 310 1.03 15.10 -13.25
N LEU A 311 0.86 15.37 -11.96
CA LEU A 311 -0.42 15.33 -11.28
C LEU A 311 -0.70 16.68 -10.63
N GLU A 312 -1.97 17.07 -10.64
CA GLU A 312 -2.39 18.27 -9.95
C GLU A 312 -2.20 18.11 -8.43
N LEU A 313 -1.59 19.13 -7.81
CA LEU A 313 -1.40 19.19 -6.38
C LEU A 313 -2.66 19.73 -5.70
N PHE A 314 -3.34 18.88 -4.95
CA PHE A 314 -4.39 19.31 -4.03
C PHE A 314 -3.83 19.53 -2.61
N LYS A 315 -4.39 20.51 -1.90
CA LYS A 315 -3.97 20.88 -0.55
C LYS A 315 -5.19 20.98 0.37
N PHE A 316 -4.99 20.69 1.64
CA PHE A 316 -6.01 20.90 2.67
C PHE A 316 -5.73 22.20 3.43
N LYS A 317 -6.75 23.07 3.54
CA LYS A 317 -6.74 24.20 4.47
C LYS A 317 -6.88 23.70 5.91
N LEU A 318 -6.54 24.54 6.90
CA LEU A 318 -6.63 24.16 8.32
C LEU A 318 -8.04 23.74 8.77
N ASP A 319 -9.09 24.19 8.08
CA ASP A 319 -10.48 23.80 8.31
C ASP A 319 -10.86 22.45 7.65
N GLY A 320 -9.91 21.80 6.97
CA GLY A 320 -10.08 20.55 6.26
C GLY A 320 -10.58 20.70 4.81
N ASN A 321 -10.88 21.91 4.32
CA ASN A 321 -11.33 22.08 2.94
C ASN A 321 -10.22 21.80 1.93
N LEU A 322 -10.55 21.03 0.89
CA LEU A 322 -9.66 20.76 -0.23
C LEU A 322 -9.61 21.96 -1.18
N VAL A 323 -8.41 22.32 -1.64
CA VAL A 323 -8.19 23.35 -2.65
C VAL A 323 -7.22 22.87 -3.73
N ASN A 324 -7.32 23.46 -4.92
CA ASN A 324 -6.38 23.23 -6.01
C ASN A 324 -5.10 24.07 -5.87
N SER A 325 -4.24 24.01 -6.89
CA SER A 325 -2.99 24.78 -6.96
C SER A 325 -3.19 26.30 -6.93
N ASN A 326 -4.35 26.79 -7.39
CA ASN A 326 -4.76 28.20 -7.38
C ASN A 326 -5.48 28.62 -6.08
N ASN A 327 -5.54 27.75 -5.07
CA ASN A 327 -6.27 27.94 -3.81
C ASN A 327 -7.80 28.04 -3.96
N GLU A 328 -8.35 27.59 -5.08
CA GLU A 328 -9.80 27.52 -5.30
C GLU A 328 -10.36 26.31 -4.57
N LYS A 329 -11.49 26.50 -3.89
CA LYS A 329 -12.14 25.44 -3.11
C LYS A 329 -12.72 24.37 -4.03
N LEU A 330 -12.33 23.13 -3.81
CA LEU A 330 -12.81 21.96 -4.54
C LEU A 330 -13.96 21.29 -3.78
N VAL A 331 -15.17 21.44 -4.32
CA VAL A 331 -16.39 20.84 -3.78
C VAL A 331 -17.17 20.13 -4.88
N ASP A 332 -17.84 19.04 -4.52
CA ASP A 332 -18.80 18.38 -5.41
C ASP A 332 -19.88 19.37 -5.81
N ASN A 333 -20.12 19.51 -7.12
CA ASN A 333 -21.35 20.12 -7.59
C ASN A 333 -22.55 19.22 -7.23
N ARG A 334 -23.77 19.73 -7.42
CA ARG A 334 -24.99 18.99 -7.04
C ARG A 334 -25.12 17.64 -7.76
N GLU A 335 -24.73 17.58 -9.04
CA GLU A 335 -24.82 16.36 -9.84
C GLU A 335 -23.83 15.31 -9.37
N GLN A 336 -22.57 15.70 -9.18
CA GLN A 336 -21.50 14.84 -8.65
C GLN A 336 -21.86 14.30 -7.27
N LYS A 337 -22.34 15.17 -6.37
CA LYS A 337 -22.80 14.77 -5.04
C LYS A 337 -23.94 13.74 -5.12
N ASN A 338 -24.92 13.98 -6.00
CA ASN A 338 -26.04 13.05 -6.20
C ASN A 338 -25.58 11.73 -6.81
N ALA A 339 -24.64 11.76 -7.75
CA ALA A 339 -24.05 10.57 -8.36
C ALA A 339 -23.36 9.73 -7.28
N SER A 340 -22.48 10.33 -6.48
CA SER A 340 -21.80 9.63 -5.38
C SER A 340 -22.80 9.07 -4.37
N LEU A 341 -23.82 9.84 -3.96
CA LEU A 341 -24.86 9.33 -3.05
C LEU A 341 -25.60 8.12 -3.61
N ARG A 342 -25.86 8.06 -4.93
CA ARG A 342 -26.49 6.87 -5.54
C ARG A 342 -25.58 5.65 -5.48
N VAL A 343 -24.27 5.82 -5.69
CA VAL A 343 -23.27 4.75 -5.56
C VAL A 343 -23.26 4.20 -4.14
N PHE A 344 -23.19 5.09 -3.15
CA PHE A 344 -23.24 4.71 -1.75
C PHE A 344 -24.56 4.00 -1.39
N ALA A 345 -25.71 4.55 -1.81
CA ALA A 345 -27.01 3.94 -1.52
C ALA A 345 -27.17 2.55 -2.17
N ARG A 346 -26.71 2.36 -3.41
CA ARG A 346 -26.69 1.06 -4.11
C ARG A 346 -25.84 0.02 -3.38
N ASN A 347 -24.81 0.47 -2.66
CA ASN A 347 -23.97 -0.38 -1.83
C ASN A 347 -24.47 -0.46 -0.37
N GLY A 348 -25.72 -0.11 -0.10
CA GLY A 348 -26.36 -0.31 1.21
C GLY A 348 -25.98 0.72 2.28
N ILE A 349 -25.38 1.85 1.91
CA ILE A 349 -25.05 2.91 2.86
C ILE A 349 -26.32 3.68 3.25
N LYS A 350 -26.82 3.43 4.47
CA LYS A 350 -28.11 3.96 4.97
C LYS A 350 -28.15 5.47 4.97
N GLN A 351 -27.07 6.13 5.38
CA GLN A 351 -27.01 7.60 5.37
C GLN A 351 -27.17 8.18 3.97
N ALA A 352 -26.64 7.52 2.94
CA ALA A 352 -26.78 7.96 1.56
C ALA A 352 -28.22 7.81 1.06
N LEU A 353 -28.83 6.66 1.35
CA LEU A 353 -30.23 6.40 1.02
C LEU A 353 -31.16 7.43 1.67
N PHE A 354 -30.98 7.72 2.96
CA PHE A 354 -31.77 8.71 3.67
C PHE A 354 -31.59 10.12 3.08
N LYS A 355 -30.36 10.52 2.74
CA LYS A 355 -30.09 11.82 2.09
C LYS A 355 -30.81 11.93 0.73
N LEU A 356 -30.83 10.85 -0.06
CA LEU A 356 -31.56 10.82 -1.34
C LEU A 356 -33.08 10.90 -1.13
N ILE A 357 -33.64 10.08 -0.23
CA ILE A 357 -35.09 10.10 0.07
C ILE A 357 -35.51 11.49 0.55
N LYS A 358 -34.80 12.06 1.53
CA LYS A 358 -35.07 13.40 2.04
C LYS A 358 -35.08 14.45 0.92
N HIS A 359 -34.15 14.35 -0.03
CA HIS A 359 -34.10 15.27 -1.16
C HIS A 359 -35.36 15.17 -2.03
N TYR A 360 -35.75 13.95 -2.42
CA TYR A 360 -36.94 13.74 -3.24
C TYR A 360 -38.23 14.09 -2.50
N SER A 361 -38.34 13.79 -1.20
CA SER A 361 -39.49 14.19 -0.37
C SER A 361 -39.64 15.71 -0.33
N LEU A 362 -38.55 16.47 -0.23
CA LEU A 362 -38.59 17.92 -0.26
C LEU A 362 -39.07 18.44 -1.61
N VAL A 363 -38.57 17.88 -2.72
CA VAL A 363 -39.01 18.26 -4.08
C VAL A 363 -40.51 17.99 -4.27
N VAL A 364 -40.99 16.82 -3.87
CA VAL A 364 -42.43 16.48 -3.93
C VAL A 364 -43.25 17.44 -3.09
N LEU A 365 -42.82 17.74 -1.87
CA LEU A 365 -43.51 18.70 -0.99
C LEU A 365 -43.57 20.09 -1.63
N THR A 366 -42.47 20.57 -2.24
CA THR A 366 -42.45 21.86 -2.94
C THR A 366 -43.43 21.86 -4.12
N ILE A 367 -43.48 20.79 -4.91
CA ILE A 367 -44.44 20.66 -6.02
C ILE A 367 -45.88 20.69 -5.50
N LEU A 368 -46.19 19.95 -4.43
CA LEU A 368 -47.52 19.94 -3.82
C LEU A 368 -47.93 21.34 -3.32
N VAL A 369 -47.03 22.06 -2.66
CA VAL A 369 -47.29 23.44 -2.21
C VAL A 369 -47.54 24.36 -3.40
N LEU A 370 -46.75 24.28 -4.48
CA LEU A 370 -46.95 25.08 -5.68
C LEU A 370 -48.30 24.79 -6.35
N VAL A 371 -48.69 23.51 -6.45
CA VAL A 371 -49.99 23.11 -7.00
C VAL A 371 -51.14 23.66 -6.14
N LEU A 372 -51.04 23.60 -4.82
CA LEU A 372 -52.05 24.15 -3.91
C LEU A 372 -52.16 25.68 -4.03
N VAL A 373 -51.03 26.38 -4.15
CA VAL A 373 -51.02 27.84 -4.36
C VAL A 373 -51.64 28.21 -5.70
N LEU A 374 -51.28 27.51 -6.79
CA LEU A 374 -51.85 27.74 -8.11
C LEU A 374 -53.37 27.50 -8.11
N HIS A 375 -53.81 26.39 -7.50
CA HIS A 375 -55.22 26.08 -7.35
C HIS A 375 -55.96 27.18 -6.58
N HIS A 376 -55.40 27.67 -5.48
CA HIS A 376 -56.01 28.77 -4.71
C HIS A 376 -56.13 30.07 -5.53
N LEU A 377 -55.11 30.42 -6.31
CA LEU A 377 -55.13 31.60 -7.17
C LEU A 377 -56.18 31.47 -8.30
N THR A 378 -56.34 30.29 -8.89
CA THR A 378 -57.36 30.05 -9.92
C THR A 378 -58.79 30.07 -9.39
N PHE A 379 -58.99 29.71 -8.11
CA PHE A 379 -60.31 29.76 -7.49
C PHE A 379 -60.73 31.18 -7.06
N ASN A 380 -59.78 32.06 -6.74
CA ASN A 380 -60.07 33.44 -6.34
C ASN A 380 -60.18 34.42 -7.53
N THR A 381 -59.94 33.96 -8.75
CA THR A 381 -59.98 34.79 -9.98
C THR A 381 -61.19 34.52 -10.87
N ASN A 382 -62.02 33.52 -10.51
CA ASN A 382 -63.35 33.28 -11.07
C ASN A 382 -64.39 33.65 -10.01
#